data_AF-A0A958PBS3-F1
#
_entry.id   AF-A0A958PBS3-F1
#
_cell.length_a   1.000
_cell.length_b   1.000
_cell.length_c   1.000
_cell.angle_alpha   90.00
_cell.angle_beta   90.00
_cell.angle_gamma   90.00
#
_symmetry.space_group_name_H-M   'P 1'
#
loop_
_entity.id
_entity.type
_entity.pdbx_description
1 polymer ?
#
loop_
_entity_poly.entity_id
_entity_poly.type
_entity_poly.pdbx_seq_one_letter_code
_entity_poly.pdbx_strand_id
1 'polypeptide(L)'
;MSISYSIQMETQPTEVTCGPTCLSGMYRFLGTPVSIDEIIQQVTFVKGGGTLGVHLGLDALNRKFDVQICTHNLQVFDPSWFSLEQSDIAQRLDAQTMTNKAVKTIEASFAYKDFIDEGGLIFWSELNTEFIYESLKIKGPFIAGLSATYLYWSKREFGEDCIYDDINGDPQGH
;
A
#
# COMPACT_ATOMS: atom_id res chain seq x y z
N MET A 1 26.71 3.42 -10.03
CA MET A 1 26.70 4.35 -8.88
C MET A 1 25.81 3.75 -7.80
N SER A 2 26.26 3.73 -6.55
CA SER A 2 25.45 3.31 -5.41
C SER A 2 24.48 4.43 -5.01
N ILE A 3 23.19 4.11 -4.89
CA ILE A 3 22.18 5.02 -4.32
C ILE A 3 22.00 4.62 -2.86
N SER A 4 21.97 5.60 -1.96
CA SER A 4 21.76 5.38 -0.53
C SER A 4 20.98 6.54 0.07
N TYR A 5 20.00 6.22 0.90
CA TYR A 5 19.19 7.18 1.65
C TYR A 5 19.32 6.88 3.15
N SER A 6 19.44 7.91 3.97
CA SER A 6 19.38 7.77 5.42
C SER A 6 17.94 7.99 5.87
N ILE A 7 17.25 6.90 6.21
CA ILE A 7 15.87 6.92 6.69
C ILE A 7 15.87 6.50 8.15
N GLN A 8 15.31 7.34 9.01
CA GLN A 8 15.17 7.06 10.42
C GLN A 8 13.86 6.31 10.68
N MET A 9 13.98 5.03 11.04
CA MET A 9 12.86 4.14 11.33
C MET A 9 12.65 3.98 12.83
N GLU A 10 11.39 3.87 13.24
CA GLU A 10 10.98 3.51 14.60
C GLU A 10 10.68 2.01 14.66
N THR A 11 10.67 1.46 15.88
CA THR A 11 10.18 0.09 16.10
C THR A 11 8.67 0.05 15.87
N GLN A 12 8.23 -0.92 15.07
CA GLN A 12 6.82 -1.20 14.85
C GLN A 12 6.12 -1.58 16.19
N PRO A 13 5.04 -0.88 16.60
CA PRO A 13 4.37 -1.14 17.88
C PRO A 13 3.58 -2.45 17.96
N THR A 14 2.93 -2.86 16.87
CA THR A 14 2.08 -4.06 16.79
C THR A 14 2.20 -4.73 15.43
N GLU A 15 1.84 -6.01 15.29
CA GLU A 15 1.95 -6.79 14.04
C GLU A 15 1.25 -6.18 12.81
N VAL A 16 0.29 -5.26 13.00
CA VAL A 16 -0.46 -4.61 11.91
C VAL A 16 -0.03 -3.19 11.58
N THR A 17 1.01 -2.67 12.26
CA THR A 17 1.45 -1.27 12.16
C THR A 17 2.71 -1.06 11.31
N CYS A 18 3.10 -2.05 10.50
CA CYS A 18 4.23 -1.94 9.56
C CYS A 18 4.07 -0.74 8.62
N GLY A 19 2.91 -0.60 7.97
CA GLY A 19 2.58 0.51 7.08
C GLY A 19 2.71 1.89 7.74
N PRO A 20 2.03 2.15 8.86
CA PRO A 20 2.20 3.37 9.65
C PRO A 20 3.65 3.65 10.05
N THR A 21 4.43 2.61 10.40
CA THR A 21 5.85 2.75 10.74
C THR A 21 6.67 3.22 9.54
N CYS A 22 6.46 2.62 8.36
CA CYS A 22 7.08 3.04 7.10
C CYS A 22 6.71 4.48 6.73
N LEU A 23 5.44 4.85 6.89
CA LEU A 23 4.96 6.20 6.58
C LEU A 23 5.56 7.26 7.52
N SER A 24 5.66 6.96 8.82
CA SER A 24 6.38 7.79 9.81
C SER A 24 7.83 8.05 9.40
N GLY A 25 8.54 7.00 8.95
CA GLY A 25 9.90 7.11 8.43
C GLY A 25 10.00 7.98 7.18
N MET A 26 9.06 7.85 6.25
CA MET A 26 9.00 8.67 5.04
C MET A 26 8.72 10.14 5.36
N TYR A 27 7.81 10.43 6.29
CA TYR A 27 7.55 11.81 6.73
C TYR A 27 8.76 12.46 7.41
N ARG A 28 9.51 11.71 8.22
CA ARG A 28 10.81 12.18 8.74
C ARG A 28 11.79 12.49 7.60
N PHE A 29 11.91 11.58 6.63
CA PHE A 29 12.80 11.76 5.48
C PHE A 29 12.42 13.00 4.65
N LEU A 30 11.12 13.29 4.49
CA LEU A 30 10.60 14.44 3.76
C LEU A 30 10.63 15.76 4.58
N GLY A 31 11.12 15.73 5.82
CA GLY A 31 11.28 16.92 6.66
C GLY A 31 10.00 17.37 7.39
N THR A 32 8.96 16.53 7.44
CA THR A 32 7.67 16.81 8.06
C THR A 32 7.32 15.71 9.08
N PRO A 33 8.10 15.53 10.15
CA PRO A 33 7.93 14.40 11.07
C PRO A 33 6.51 14.35 11.65
N VAL A 34 5.92 13.16 11.65
CA VAL A 34 4.63 12.83 12.25
C VAL A 34 4.87 11.64 13.18
N SER A 35 4.27 11.65 14.37
CA SER A 35 4.41 10.51 15.29
C SER A 35 3.68 9.29 14.74
N ILE A 36 4.22 8.11 15.02
CA ILE A 36 3.57 6.86 14.63
C ILE A 36 2.17 6.73 15.25
N ASP A 37 1.98 7.20 16.49
CA ASP A 37 0.67 7.17 17.17
C ASP A 37 -0.37 8.02 16.45
N GLU A 38 0.02 9.18 15.93
CA GLU A 38 -0.87 10.03 15.14
C GLU A 38 -1.28 9.35 13.84
N ILE A 39 -0.34 8.71 13.14
CA ILE A 39 -0.63 7.98 11.90
C ILE A 39 -1.54 6.78 12.19
N ILE A 40 -1.28 6.01 13.26
CA ILE A 40 -2.12 4.87 13.67
C ILE A 40 -3.56 5.32 13.96
N GLN A 41 -3.76 6.50 14.54
CA GLN A 41 -5.10 7.01 14.82
C GLN A 41 -5.86 7.47 13.57
N GLN A 42 -5.15 7.84 12.50
CA GLN A 42 -5.74 8.42 11.29
C GLN A 42 -5.91 7.40 10.16
N VAL A 43 -5.00 6.43 10.05
CA VAL A 43 -5.01 5.43 9.00
C VAL A 43 -6.06 4.37 9.28
N THR A 44 -6.85 4.02 8.25
CA THR A 44 -7.83 2.95 8.33
C THR A 44 -7.14 1.58 8.22
N PHE A 45 -7.43 0.70 9.18
CA PHE A 45 -6.99 -0.69 9.16
C PHE A 45 -8.05 -1.60 8.52
N VAL A 46 -7.59 -2.66 7.86
CA VAL A 46 -8.49 -3.63 7.23
C VAL A 46 -9.03 -4.61 8.25
N LYS A 47 -10.29 -5.02 8.10
CA LYS A 47 -10.87 -6.10 8.91
C LYS A 47 -10.13 -7.42 8.63
N GLY A 48 -9.47 -7.96 9.66
CA GLY A 48 -8.61 -9.14 9.57
C GLY A 48 -7.11 -8.83 9.56
N GLY A 49 -6.72 -7.56 9.73
CA GLY A 49 -5.33 -7.16 9.96
C GLY A 49 -4.69 -6.40 8.80
N GLY A 50 -3.67 -5.62 9.14
CA GLY A 50 -2.87 -4.84 8.19
C GLY A 50 -3.50 -3.53 7.72
N THR A 51 -2.77 -2.86 6.84
CA THR A 51 -3.14 -1.57 6.24
C THR A 51 -3.02 -1.69 4.72
N LEU A 52 -4.04 -1.33 3.96
CA LEU A 52 -3.87 -1.20 2.50
C LEU A 52 -2.97 -0.02 2.20
N GLY A 53 -2.01 -0.18 1.29
CA GLY A 53 -1.11 0.90 0.88
C GLY A 53 -1.85 2.17 0.42
N VAL A 54 -3.07 2.03 -0.09
CA VAL A 54 -3.93 3.18 -0.45
C VAL A 54 -4.36 4.03 0.75
N HIS A 55 -4.56 3.44 1.93
CA HIS A 55 -4.88 4.22 3.14
C HIS A 55 -3.67 5.03 3.64
N LEU A 56 -2.45 4.50 3.46
CA LEU A 56 -1.23 5.29 3.67
C LEU A 56 -1.14 6.45 2.67
N GLY A 57 -1.50 6.19 1.41
CA GLY A 57 -1.55 7.21 0.37
C GLY A 57 -2.57 8.31 0.66
N LEU A 58 -3.76 7.96 1.16
CA LEU A 58 -4.79 8.92 1.57
C LEU A 58 -4.32 9.82 2.73
N ASP A 59 -3.63 9.27 3.73
CA ASP A 59 -3.03 10.08 4.80
C ASP A 59 -2.01 11.08 4.23
N ALA A 60 -1.15 10.64 3.31
CA ALA A 60 -0.17 11.49 2.64
C ALA A 60 -0.82 12.57 1.77
N LEU A 61 -1.87 12.26 1.00
CA LEU A 61 -2.65 13.24 0.23
C LEU A 61 -3.29 14.30 1.15
N ASN A 62 -3.87 13.86 2.27
CA ASN A 62 -4.47 14.78 3.26
C ASN A 62 -3.42 15.77 3.80
N ARG A 63 -2.17 15.30 3.97
CA ARG A 63 -1.01 16.12 4.37
C ARG A 63 -0.36 16.90 3.21
N LYS A 64 -1.00 16.94 2.04
CA LYS A 64 -0.61 17.71 0.85
C LYS A 64 0.65 17.23 0.16
N PHE A 65 0.96 15.93 0.29
CA PHE A 65 1.95 15.28 -0.56
C PHE A 65 1.34 14.91 -1.91
N ASP A 66 2.16 14.95 -2.95
CA ASP A 66 1.85 14.29 -4.22
C ASP A 66 2.09 12.79 -4.07
N VAL A 67 1.06 11.98 -4.29
CA VAL A 67 1.14 10.53 -4.08
C VAL A 67 0.81 9.78 -5.37
N GLN A 68 1.67 8.82 -5.70
CA GLN A 68 1.46 7.89 -6.81
C GLN A 68 1.60 6.46 -6.30
N ILE A 69 0.70 5.58 -6.71
CA ILE A 69 0.76 4.16 -6.37
C ILE A 69 0.92 3.36 -7.67
N CYS A 70 2.04 2.65 -7.77
CA CYS A 70 2.18 1.55 -8.72
C CYS A 70 1.53 0.31 -8.10
N THR A 71 0.52 -0.27 -8.74
CA THR A 71 -0.22 -1.42 -8.18
C THR A 71 -0.27 -2.61 -9.12
N HIS A 72 -0.18 -3.80 -8.53
CA HIS A 72 -0.34 -5.10 -9.20
C HIS A 72 -1.51 -5.88 -8.59
N ASN A 73 -2.40 -5.19 -7.87
CA ASN A 73 -3.55 -5.80 -7.21
C ASN A 73 -4.65 -6.16 -8.23
N LEU A 74 -4.50 -7.33 -8.84
CA LEU A 74 -5.46 -7.88 -9.81
C LEU A 74 -6.79 -8.31 -9.17
N GLN A 75 -6.91 -8.30 -7.83
CA GLN A 75 -8.21 -8.49 -7.18
C GLN A 75 -9.09 -7.24 -7.25
N VAL A 76 -8.49 -6.07 -7.50
CA VAL A 76 -9.18 -4.77 -7.56
C VAL A 76 -9.15 -4.19 -8.97
N PHE A 77 -8.02 -4.27 -9.66
CA PHE A 77 -7.81 -3.62 -10.95
C PHE A 77 -7.78 -4.62 -12.09
N ASP A 78 -8.58 -4.36 -13.12
CA ASP A 78 -8.40 -5.00 -14.41
C ASP A 78 -7.23 -4.32 -15.17
N PRO A 79 -6.29 -5.08 -15.76
CA PRO A 79 -5.15 -4.51 -16.47
C PRO A 79 -5.51 -3.53 -17.59
N SER A 80 -6.67 -3.66 -18.22
CA SER A 80 -7.13 -2.73 -19.27
C SER A 80 -7.35 -1.30 -18.75
N TRP A 81 -7.58 -1.13 -17.44
CA TRP A 81 -7.87 0.16 -16.84
C TRP A 81 -6.65 1.07 -16.76
N PHE A 82 -5.43 0.53 -16.75
CA PHE A 82 -4.20 1.32 -16.64
C PHE A 82 -3.85 2.15 -17.89
N SER A 83 -4.63 1.99 -18.97
CA SER A 83 -4.56 2.84 -20.17
C SER A 83 -5.58 3.97 -20.17
N LEU A 84 -6.47 4.00 -19.17
CA LEU A 84 -7.52 5.01 -19.03
C LEU A 84 -7.03 6.22 -18.24
N GLU A 85 -7.76 7.33 -18.37
CA GLU A 85 -7.59 8.48 -17.49
C GLU A 85 -7.98 8.11 -16.04
N GLN A 86 -7.37 8.78 -15.05
CA GLN A 86 -7.64 8.49 -13.63
C GLN A 86 -9.13 8.58 -13.29
N SER A 87 -9.84 9.57 -13.83
CA SER A 87 -11.28 9.74 -13.65
C SER A 87 -12.10 8.56 -14.19
N ASP A 88 -11.62 7.91 -15.25
CA ASP A 88 -12.28 6.72 -15.79
C ASP A 88 -11.97 5.49 -14.94
N ILE A 89 -10.75 5.37 -14.41
CA ILE A 89 -10.41 4.33 -13.41
C ILE A 89 -11.31 4.47 -12.18
N ALA A 90 -11.51 5.68 -11.66
CA ALA A 90 -12.40 5.95 -10.54
C ALA A 90 -13.85 5.51 -10.83
N GLN A 91 -14.36 5.78 -12.03
CA GLN A 91 -15.69 5.30 -12.46
C GLN A 91 -15.77 3.77 -12.53
N ARG A 92 -14.69 3.08 -12.94
CA ARG A 92 -14.66 1.61 -12.93
C ARG A 92 -14.67 1.04 -11.52
N LEU A 93 -13.90 1.65 -10.61
CA LEU A 93 -13.91 1.29 -9.19
C LEU A 93 -15.30 1.46 -8.60
N ASP A 94 -15.97 2.59 -8.87
CA ASP A 94 -17.35 2.84 -8.43
C ASP A 94 -18.32 1.76 -8.96
N ALA A 95 -18.29 1.49 -10.27
CA ALA A 95 -19.12 0.44 -10.88
C ALA A 95 -18.82 -0.98 -10.32
N GLN A 96 -17.56 -1.25 -9.95
CA GLN A 96 -17.17 -2.51 -9.32
C GLN A 96 -17.81 -2.67 -7.94
N THR A 97 -17.93 -1.61 -7.14
CA THR A 97 -18.57 -1.69 -5.82
C THR A 97 -20.04 -2.11 -5.89
N MET A 98 -20.71 -1.79 -7.00
CA MET A 98 -22.14 -2.10 -7.21
C MET A 98 -22.39 -3.55 -7.66
N THR A 99 -21.37 -4.24 -8.18
CA THR A 99 -21.54 -5.56 -8.83
C THR A 99 -20.73 -6.68 -8.18
N ASN A 100 -19.60 -6.35 -7.55
CA ASN A 100 -18.75 -7.33 -6.89
C ASN A 100 -19.42 -7.85 -5.61
N LYS A 101 -19.07 -9.08 -5.22
CA LYS A 101 -19.59 -9.73 -4.01
C LYS A 101 -18.54 -9.85 -2.91
N ALA A 102 -17.26 -9.72 -3.25
CA ALA A 102 -16.17 -9.83 -2.29
C ALA A 102 -16.03 -8.53 -1.50
N VAL A 103 -16.36 -8.57 -0.21
CA VAL A 103 -16.31 -7.39 0.69
C VAL A 103 -14.95 -6.70 0.65
N LYS A 104 -13.85 -7.46 0.72
CA LYS A 104 -12.48 -6.89 0.66
C LYS A 104 -12.20 -6.14 -0.64
N THR A 105 -12.68 -6.64 -1.78
CA THR A 105 -12.53 -5.94 -3.07
C THR A 105 -13.36 -4.67 -3.10
N ILE A 106 -14.58 -4.69 -2.54
CA ILE A 106 -15.45 -3.51 -2.47
C ILE A 106 -14.81 -2.43 -1.58
N GLU A 107 -14.35 -2.78 -0.38
CA GLU A 107 -13.68 -1.86 0.55
C GLU A 107 -12.42 -1.24 -0.08
N ALA A 108 -11.58 -2.06 -0.72
CA ALA A 108 -10.41 -1.57 -1.44
C ALA A 108 -10.81 -0.66 -2.61
N SER A 109 -11.88 -0.99 -3.35
CA SER A 109 -12.34 -0.18 -4.49
C SER A 109 -12.80 1.21 -4.05
N PHE A 110 -13.52 1.32 -2.93
CA PHE A 110 -13.86 2.62 -2.34
C PHE A 110 -12.61 3.41 -1.98
N ALA A 111 -11.66 2.80 -1.27
CA ALA A 111 -10.43 3.49 -0.86
C ALA A 111 -9.59 3.98 -2.05
N TYR A 112 -9.50 3.19 -3.12
CA TYR A 112 -8.80 3.62 -4.35
C TYR A 112 -9.55 4.70 -5.12
N LYS A 113 -10.89 4.67 -5.12
CA LYS A 113 -11.69 5.73 -5.72
C LYS A 113 -11.46 7.05 -4.96
N ASP A 114 -11.57 7.03 -3.64
CA ASP A 114 -11.33 8.21 -2.79
C ASP A 114 -9.92 8.75 -3.00
N PHE A 115 -8.92 7.86 -3.12
CA PHE A 115 -7.54 8.25 -3.39
C PHE A 115 -7.39 9.00 -4.72
N ILE A 116 -8.06 8.54 -5.78
CA ILE A 116 -8.06 9.23 -7.07
C ILE A 116 -8.81 10.57 -6.99
N ASP A 117 -9.95 10.60 -6.31
CA ASP A 117 -10.77 11.81 -6.16
C ASP A 117 -10.03 12.90 -5.37
N GLU A 118 -9.16 12.52 -4.43
CA GLU A 118 -8.26 13.41 -3.67
C GLU A 118 -6.97 13.78 -4.44
N GLY A 119 -6.86 13.39 -5.72
CA GLY A 119 -5.77 13.76 -6.62
C GLY A 119 -4.59 12.79 -6.68
N GLY A 120 -4.70 11.63 -6.04
CA GLY A 120 -3.72 10.56 -6.15
C GLY A 120 -3.70 9.90 -7.52
N LEU A 121 -2.52 9.42 -7.94
CA LEU A 121 -2.36 8.76 -9.23
C LEU A 121 -2.13 7.26 -9.08
N ILE A 122 -2.95 6.46 -9.76
CA ILE A 122 -2.77 5.00 -9.86
C ILE A 122 -2.18 4.67 -11.22
N PHE A 123 -1.13 3.85 -11.24
CA PHE A 123 -0.56 3.35 -12.47
C PHE A 123 -0.04 1.92 -12.32
N TRP A 124 0.31 1.32 -13.45
CA TRP A 124 1.01 0.04 -13.51
C TRP A 124 2.34 0.24 -14.24
N SER A 125 3.35 -0.49 -13.80
CA SER A 125 4.63 -0.63 -14.49
C SER A 125 5.14 -2.04 -14.29
N GLU A 126 5.98 -2.51 -15.21
CA GLU A 126 6.76 -3.72 -14.98
C GLU A 126 7.71 -3.49 -13.79
N LEU A 127 7.70 -4.42 -12.83
CA LEU A 127 8.60 -4.40 -11.68
C LEU A 127 9.90 -5.10 -12.04
N ASN A 128 10.79 -4.37 -12.70
CA ASN A 128 12.13 -4.83 -13.02
C ASN A 128 13.18 -3.99 -12.27
N THR A 129 14.45 -4.41 -12.34
CA THR A 129 15.55 -3.71 -11.66
C THR A 129 15.71 -2.27 -12.12
N GLU A 130 15.43 -1.99 -13.40
CA GLU A 130 15.51 -0.65 -13.97
C GLU A 130 14.45 0.27 -13.36
N PHE A 131 13.19 -0.18 -13.28
CA PHE A 131 12.10 0.56 -12.63
C PHE A 131 12.45 0.92 -11.18
N ILE A 132 12.95 -0.04 -10.40
CA ILE A 132 13.34 0.20 -9.00
C ILE A 132 14.48 1.22 -8.93
N TYR A 133 15.52 1.03 -9.74
CA TYR A 133 16.70 1.89 -9.75
C TYR A 133 16.36 3.32 -10.14
N GLU A 134 15.63 3.53 -11.24
CA GLU A 134 15.25 4.86 -11.70
C GLU A 134 14.21 5.51 -10.78
N SER A 135 13.30 4.74 -10.18
CA SER A 135 12.39 5.27 -9.16
C SER A 135 13.16 5.80 -7.96
N LEU A 136 14.10 5.02 -7.42
CA LEU A 136 14.97 5.49 -6.33
C LEU A 136 15.73 6.74 -6.74
N LYS A 137 16.40 6.71 -7.90
CA LYS A 137 17.26 7.79 -8.38
C LYS A 137 16.53 9.11 -8.63
N ILE A 138 15.35 9.05 -9.23
CA ILE A 138 14.59 10.23 -9.69
C ILE A 138 13.59 10.69 -8.62
N LYS A 139 12.84 9.76 -8.02
CA LYS A 139 11.74 10.07 -7.10
C LYS A 139 12.13 9.93 -5.62
N GLY A 140 13.20 9.20 -5.31
CA GLY A 140 13.64 8.95 -3.94
C GLY A 140 13.11 7.62 -3.37
N PRO A 141 13.27 7.40 -2.05
CA PRO A 141 12.77 6.19 -1.39
C PRO A 141 11.24 6.12 -1.47
N PHE A 142 10.71 4.90 -1.51
CA PHE A 142 9.28 4.63 -1.58
C PHE A 142 8.89 3.49 -0.64
N ILE A 143 7.60 3.43 -0.30
CA ILE A 143 7.03 2.33 0.48
C ILE A 143 6.57 1.24 -0.50
N ALA A 144 6.93 -0.01 -0.23
CA ALA A 144 6.51 -1.15 -1.02
C ALA A 144 5.84 -2.18 -0.10
N GLY A 145 4.57 -2.50 -0.39
CA GLY A 145 3.89 -3.62 0.23
C GLY A 145 4.35 -4.93 -0.42
N LEU A 146 4.76 -5.90 0.39
CA LEU A 146 5.28 -7.19 -0.05
C LEU A 146 4.51 -8.32 0.62
N SER A 147 4.73 -9.55 0.17
CA SER A 147 4.34 -10.71 0.97
C SER A 147 5.45 -11.01 1.97
N ALA A 148 5.15 -10.97 3.27
CA ALA A 148 6.05 -11.40 4.33
C ALA A 148 6.46 -12.87 4.11
N THR A 149 5.50 -13.71 3.75
CA THR A 149 5.72 -15.13 3.44
C THR A 149 6.75 -15.31 2.34
N TYR A 150 6.68 -14.53 1.26
CA TYR A 150 7.67 -14.57 0.20
C TYR A 150 9.02 -13.97 0.63
N LEU A 151 8.99 -12.79 1.25
CA LEU A 151 10.18 -12.04 1.64
C LEU A 151 11.08 -12.84 2.60
N TYR A 152 10.47 -13.50 3.57
CA TYR A 152 11.17 -14.26 4.61
C TYR A 152 11.24 -15.76 4.34
N TRP A 153 10.67 -16.23 3.23
CA TRP A 153 10.56 -17.66 2.91
C TRP A 153 9.94 -18.47 4.06
N SER A 154 8.93 -17.88 4.72
CA SER A 154 8.23 -18.51 5.85
C SER A 154 7.05 -19.35 5.37
N LYS A 155 6.51 -20.17 6.27
CA LYS A 155 5.22 -20.86 6.03
C LYS A 155 4.09 -19.83 5.98
N ARG A 156 3.00 -20.20 5.31
CA ARG A 156 1.74 -19.44 5.40
C ARG A 156 1.20 -19.50 6.83
N GLU A 157 0.34 -18.55 7.18
CA GLU A 157 -0.21 -18.44 8.53
C GLU A 157 -1.72 -18.66 8.53
N PHE A 158 -2.21 -19.34 9.57
CA PHE A 158 -3.60 -19.74 9.71
C PHE A 158 -4.19 -19.23 11.03
N GLY A 159 -5.41 -18.68 10.93
CA GLY A 159 -6.17 -18.19 12.08
C GLY A 159 -5.64 -16.88 12.66
N GLU A 160 -6.32 -16.38 13.70
CA GLU A 160 -5.98 -15.12 14.37
C GLU A 160 -4.66 -15.19 15.16
N ASP A 161 -4.28 -16.39 15.59
CA ASP A 161 -3.03 -16.65 16.32
C ASP A 161 -1.81 -16.78 15.39
N CYS A 162 -1.96 -16.54 14.08
CA CYS A 162 -0.86 -16.51 13.11
C CYS A 162 -0.04 -17.82 13.10
N ILE A 163 -0.73 -18.98 13.20
CA ILE A 163 -0.06 -20.28 13.32
C ILE A 163 0.47 -20.70 11.95
N TYR A 164 1.76 -21.07 11.88
CA TYR A 164 2.35 -21.57 10.63
C TYR A 164 1.70 -22.87 10.15
N ASP A 165 1.10 -22.83 8.97
CA ASP A 165 0.51 -23.97 8.26
C ASP A 165 0.73 -23.80 6.75
N ASP A 166 1.54 -24.68 6.16
CA ASP A 166 1.91 -24.62 4.74
C ASP A 166 0.84 -25.16 3.77
N ILE A 167 -0.26 -25.70 4.29
CA ILE A 167 -1.40 -26.20 3.51
C ILE A 167 -2.60 -25.27 3.70
N ASN A 168 -3.07 -25.10 4.93
CA ASN A 168 -4.31 -24.38 5.23
C ASN A 168 -4.11 -22.88 5.46
N GLY A 169 -2.88 -22.43 5.69
CA GLY A 169 -2.60 -21.02 5.92
C GLY A 169 -2.72 -20.17 4.66
N ASP A 170 -2.84 -18.86 4.86
CA ASP A 170 -2.81 -17.83 3.82
C ASP A 170 -1.45 -17.09 3.84
N PRO A 171 -0.98 -16.60 2.68
CA PRO A 171 0.22 -15.76 2.64
C PRO A 171 -0.04 -14.43 3.37
N GLN A 172 0.92 -13.99 4.17
CA GLN A 172 0.85 -12.74 4.91
C GLN A 172 1.50 -11.58 4.15
N GLY A 173 0.97 -10.38 4.35
CA GLY A 173 1.51 -9.13 3.83
C GLY A 173 2.54 -8.49 4.77
N HIS A 174 3.37 -7.60 4.22
CA HIS A 174 4.34 -6.77 4.92
C HIS A 174 4.35 -5.36 4.34
#